data_AF-A0A3D2LH84-F1
#
_entry.id   AF-A0A3D2LH84-F1
#
_cell.length_a   1.000
_cell.length_b   1.000
_cell.length_c   1.000
_cell.angle_alpha   90.00
_cell.angle_beta   90.00
_cell.angle_gamma   90.00
#
_symmetry.space_group_name_H-M   'P 1'
#
loop_
_entity.id
_entity.type
_entity.pdbx_description
1 polymer ?
#
loop_
_entity_poly.entity_id
_entity_poly.type
_entity_poly.pdbx_seq_one_letter_code
_entity_poly.pdbx_strand_id
1 'polypeptide(L)'
;LPWQVGLLLGAAVASTDAAATFLLVQQSGIALRQRLKDTLLLESGLNDPMAIFLTVSLTTLVASIQTNAPADLPGMALFLLMQAGIGILGGVLGGRLLARILDRLFLPMGTYPIMTLAGALVIFTGVSLVGGSGFLAAYLAGVSFKAKLKRPIDRIVDFNEAFQWLCQMVLFLTLGLLVTPSALLNDIWPAIGCAAVLMLIARPLAVFASVGWMGFSFRENVFLSWVGLRGAVPILLAIYPVIAPGPISVGFFNVVFVIVTISLTIQGWTIAPTARLLRLGPEAQTKEITDT
;
A
#
# COMPACT_ATOMS: atom_id res chain seq x y z
N LEU A 1 -9.92 -17.19 -15.92
CA LEU A 1 -10.50 -16.29 -14.91
C LEU A 1 -11.25 -15.18 -15.63
N PRO A 2 -12.44 -14.76 -15.16
CA PRO A 2 -13.08 -13.52 -15.62
C PRO A 2 -12.11 -12.34 -15.43
N TRP A 3 -12.08 -11.39 -16.36
CA TRP A 3 -11.15 -10.26 -16.33
C TRP A 3 -11.30 -9.41 -15.05
N GLN A 4 -12.50 -9.36 -14.47
CA GLN A 4 -12.80 -8.70 -13.19
C GLN A 4 -12.00 -9.31 -12.03
N VAL A 5 -11.84 -10.64 -12.03
CA VAL A 5 -11.05 -11.35 -11.01
C VAL A 5 -9.55 -11.05 -11.19
N GLY A 6 -9.10 -10.89 -12.44
CA GLY A 6 -7.74 -10.44 -12.74
C GLY A 6 -7.46 -9.02 -12.25
N LEU A 7 -8.40 -8.10 -12.45
CA LEU A 7 -8.30 -6.73 -11.91
C LEU A 7 -8.29 -6.72 -10.38
N LEU A 8 -9.15 -7.52 -9.75
CA LEU A 8 -9.20 -7.67 -8.30
C LEU A 8 -7.88 -8.22 -7.75
N LEU A 9 -7.30 -9.25 -8.40
CA LEU A 9 -5.98 -9.78 -8.05
C LEU A 9 -4.90 -8.70 -8.16
N GLY A 10 -4.90 -7.95 -9.27
CA GLY A 10 -3.96 -6.85 -9.48
C GLY A 10 -4.08 -5.77 -8.41
N ALA A 11 -5.30 -5.37 -8.07
CA ALA A 11 -5.57 -4.37 -7.03
C ALA A 11 -5.13 -4.84 -5.64
N ALA A 12 -5.45 -6.09 -5.27
CA ALA A 12 -5.05 -6.65 -3.98
C ALA A 12 -3.52 -6.70 -3.84
N VAL A 13 -2.82 -7.03 -4.92
CA VAL A 13 -1.36 -7.26 -4.95
C VAL A 13 -0.56 -6.01 -5.34
N ALA A 14 -1.25 -4.88 -5.56
CA ALA A 14 -0.63 -3.62 -5.96
C ALA A 14 0.19 -3.00 -4.83
N SER A 15 -0.26 -3.11 -3.57
CA SER A 15 0.37 -2.50 -2.39
C SER A 15 1.80 -3.01 -2.14
N THR A 16 2.68 -2.08 -1.78
CA THR A 16 4.13 -2.27 -1.61
C THR A 16 4.61 -1.62 -0.32
N ASP A 17 5.57 -2.22 0.37
CA ASP A 17 6.13 -1.73 1.64
C ASP A 17 7.53 -1.11 1.43
N ALA A 18 7.57 0.22 1.33
CA ALA A 18 8.81 0.99 1.21
C ALA A 18 9.64 1.02 2.50
N ALA A 19 8.99 0.91 3.66
CA ALA A 19 9.67 0.98 4.95
C ALA A 19 10.54 -0.27 5.17
N ALA A 20 9.99 -1.45 4.91
CA ALA A 20 10.74 -2.71 4.97
C ALA A 20 11.91 -2.73 3.98
N THR A 21 11.69 -2.25 2.74
CA THR A 21 12.77 -2.15 1.74
C THR A 21 13.87 -1.20 2.18
N PHE A 22 13.52 -0.03 2.73
CA PHE A 22 14.53 0.93 3.20
C PHE A 22 15.32 0.38 4.40
N LEU A 23 14.67 -0.28 5.36
CA LEU A 23 15.35 -0.93 6.48
C LEU A 23 16.40 -1.94 5.98
N LEU A 24 16.05 -2.78 5.00
CA LEU A 24 16.98 -3.76 4.42
C LEU A 24 18.16 -3.11 3.69
N VAL A 25 17.92 -2.03 2.94
CA VAL A 25 18.98 -1.30 2.24
C VAL A 25 19.91 -0.58 3.22
N GLN A 26 19.34 0.04 4.26
CA GLN A 26 20.11 0.77 5.28
C GLN A 26 20.96 -0.18 6.13
N GLN A 27 20.42 -1.35 6.52
CA GLN A 27 21.18 -2.40 7.20
C GLN A 27 22.36 -2.92 6.36
N SER A 28 22.28 -2.79 5.03
CA SER A 28 23.32 -3.22 4.10
C SER A 28 24.41 -2.18 3.85
N GLY A 29 24.33 -1.02 4.52
CA GLY A 29 25.31 0.07 4.45
C GLY A 29 25.22 0.94 3.18
N ILE A 30 24.12 0.86 2.44
CA ILE A 30 23.97 1.57 1.16
C ILE A 30 23.16 2.85 1.38
N ALA A 31 23.78 4.00 1.13
CA ALA A 31 23.09 5.30 1.14
C ALA A 31 22.47 5.57 -0.24
N LEU A 32 21.16 5.36 -0.35
CA LEU A 32 20.40 5.74 -1.55
C LEU A 32 20.30 7.27 -1.66
N ARG A 33 20.18 7.77 -2.90
CA ARG A 33 19.91 9.18 -3.16
C ARG A 33 18.60 9.62 -2.50
N GLN A 34 18.60 10.79 -1.87
CA GLN A 34 17.43 11.30 -1.13
C GLN A 34 16.16 11.34 -1.99
N ARG A 35 16.26 11.80 -3.25
CA ARG A 35 15.12 11.82 -4.20
C ARG A 35 14.50 10.44 -4.44
N LEU A 36 15.32 9.40 -4.53
CA LEU A 36 14.88 8.03 -4.73
C LEU A 36 14.13 7.50 -3.50
N LYS A 37 14.67 7.78 -2.31
CA LYS A 37 14.05 7.46 -1.03
C LYS A 37 12.69 8.15 -0.88
N ASP A 38 12.63 9.45 -1.11
CA ASP A 38 11.40 10.24 -0.96
C ASP A 38 10.32 9.77 -1.95
N THR A 39 10.72 9.40 -3.17
CA THR A 39 9.81 8.86 -4.19
C THR A 39 9.24 7.51 -3.77
N LEU A 40 10.07 6.58 -3.29
CA LEU A 40 9.62 5.27 -2.82
C LEU A 40 8.68 5.37 -1.61
N LEU A 41 8.98 6.26 -0.66
CA LEU A 41 8.12 6.51 0.50
C LEU A 41 6.77 7.08 0.09
N LEU A 42 6.77 8.01 -0.86
CA LEU A 42 5.53 8.60 -1.39
C LEU A 42 4.71 7.57 -2.19
N GLU A 43 5.38 6.73 -2.99
CA GLU A 43 4.74 5.67 -3.75
C GLU A 43 4.05 4.68 -2.82
N SER A 44 4.78 4.08 -1.88
CA SER A 44 4.23 3.11 -0.92
C SER A 44 3.11 3.70 -0.07
N GLY A 45 3.28 4.94 0.42
CA GLY A 45 2.27 5.61 1.23
C GLY A 45 0.95 5.88 0.50
N LEU A 46 1.01 6.22 -0.80
CA LEU A 46 -0.20 6.44 -1.61
C LEU A 46 -0.82 5.13 -2.12
N ASN A 47 0.01 4.14 -2.39
CA ASN A 47 -0.40 2.87 -2.97
C ASN A 47 -1.28 2.05 -2.01
N ASP A 48 -0.96 2.04 -0.71
CA ASP A 48 -1.70 1.23 0.28
C ASP A 48 -3.20 1.61 0.37
N PRO A 49 -3.59 2.88 0.64
CA PRO A 49 -5.00 3.27 0.64
C PRO A 49 -5.69 3.04 -0.71
N MET A 50 -4.97 3.24 -1.82
CA MET A 50 -5.52 3.05 -3.17
C MET A 50 -5.79 1.57 -3.47
N ALA A 51 -4.86 0.68 -3.09
CA ALA A 51 -5.01 -0.77 -3.23
C ALA A 51 -6.19 -1.28 -2.40
N ILE A 52 -6.33 -0.79 -1.16
CA ILE A 52 -7.47 -1.14 -0.30
C ILE A 52 -8.79 -0.66 -0.95
N PHE A 53 -8.84 0.60 -1.37
CA PHE A 53 -10.00 1.20 -2.02
C PHE A 53 -10.42 0.42 -3.28
N LEU A 54 -9.48 0.13 -4.18
CA LEU A 54 -9.73 -0.60 -5.41
C LEU A 54 -10.16 -2.04 -5.12
N THR A 55 -9.53 -2.72 -4.16
CA THR A 55 -9.88 -4.10 -3.83
C THR A 55 -11.29 -4.19 -3.27
N VAL A 56 -11.66 -3.32 -2.32
CA VAL A 56 -13.00 -3.30 -1.72
C VAL A 56 -14.05 -3.00 -2.80
N SER A 57 -13.78 -2.02 -3.66
CA SER A 57 -14.72 -1.64 -4.73
C SER A 57 -14.83 -2.70 -5.84
N LEU A 58 -13.73 -3.35 -6.21
CA LEU A 58 -13.75 -4.43 -7.20
C LEU A 58 -14.33 -5.72 -6.63
N THR A 59 -14.33 -5.90 -5.31
CA THR A 59 -15.00 -7.04 -4.66
C THR A 59 -16.51 -6.98 -4.88
N THR A 60 -17.12 -5.79 -4.75
CA THR A 60 -18.56 -5.63 -5.03
C THR A 60 -18.87 -5.86 -6.51
N LEU A 61 -17.94 -5.47 -7.42
CA LEU A 61 -18.04 -5.79 -8.84
C LEU A 61 -18.00 -7.30 -9.08
N VAL A 62 -17.05 -8.02 -8.49
CA VAL A 62 -16.93 -9.48 -8.69
C VAL A 62 -18.13 -10.22 -8.10
N ALA A 63 -18.72 -9.72 -7.02
CA ALA A 63 -19.98 -10.25 -6.49
C ALA A 63 -21.14 -10.12 -7.49
N SER A 64 -21.20 -9.03 -8.28
CA SER A 64 -22.24 -8.81 -9.29
C SER A 64 -22.24 -9.84 -10.43
N ILE A 65 -21.13 -10.55 -10.65
CA ILE A 65 -21.04 -11.63 -11.66
C ILE A 65 -22.08 -12.73 -11.41
N GLN A 66 -22.42 -13.02 -10.14
CA GLN A 66 -23.43 -14.04 -9.81
C GLN A 66 -24.82 -13.70 -10.31
N THR A 67 -25.11 -12.41 -10.54
CA THR A 67 -26.45 -11.94 -10.93
C THR A 67 -26.69 -11.95 -12.45
N ASN A 68 -25.69 -12.34 -13.27
CA ASN A 68 -25.73 -12.28 -14.74
C ASN A 68 -26.16 -10.92 -15.32
N ALA A 69 -26.10 -9.84 -14.53
CA ALA A 69 -26.38 -8.50 -15.01
C ALA A 69 -25.26 -8.04 -15.96
N PRO A 70 -25.59 -7.31 -17.05
CA PRO A 70 -24.57 -6.66 -17.86
C PRO A 70 -23.71 -5.76 -16.97
N ALA A 71 -22.39 -5.81 -17.14
CA ALA A 71 -21.48 -4.96 -16.37
C ALA A 71 -21.73 -3.49 -16.72
N ASP A 72 -22.40 -2.75 -15.84
CA ASP A 72 -22.60 -1.30 -15.95
C ASP A 72 -21.28 -0.56 -15.65
N LEU A 73 -20.38 -0.60 -16.64
CA LEU A 73 -19.07 0.05 -16.57
C LEU A 73 -19.18 1.56 -16.28
N PRO A 74 -20.12 2.32 -16.88
CA PRO A 74 -20.35 3.73 -16.51
C PRO A 74 -20.81 3.92 -15.07
N GLY A 75 -21.78 3.14 -14.59
CA GLY A 75 -22.26 3.20 -13.21
C GLY A 75 -21.15 2.86 -12.21
N MET A 76 -20.30 1.90 -12.54
CA MET A 76 -19.12 1.54 -11.73
C MET A 76 -18.09 2.67 -11.67
N ALA A 77 -17.77 3.29 -12.81
CA ALA A 77 -16.86 4.43 -12.83
C ALA A 77 -17.40 5.59 -11.99
N LEU A 78 -18.71 5.86 -12.10
CA LEU A 78 -19.38 6.88 -11.29
C LEU A 78 -19.36 6.51 -9.79
N PHE A 79 -19.60 5.25 -9.44
CA PHE A 79 -19.52 4.76 -8.06
C PHE A 79 -18.12 4.95 -7.48
N LEU A 80 -17.08 4.53 -8.20
CA LEU A 80 -15.68 4.72 -7.81
C LEU A 80 -15.34 6.20 -7.63
N LEU A 81 -15.77 7.05 -8.57
CA LEU A 81 -15.57 8.50 -8.50
C LEU A 81 -16.28 9.12 -7.31
N MET A 82 -17.50 8.69 -7.01
CA MET A 82 -18.26 9.18 -5.86
C MET A 82 -17.60 8.74 -4.55
N GLN A 83 -17.21 7.46 -4.43
CA GLN A 83 -16.51 6.95 -3.26
C GLN A 83 -15.18 7.67 -3.02
N ALA A 84 -14.40 7.89 -4.08
CA ALA A 84 -13.13 8.60 -4.03
C ALA A 84 -13.35 10.08 -3.70
N GLY A 85 -14.32 10.74 -4.34
CA GLY A 85 -14.64 12.15 -4.12
C GLY A 85 -15.08 12.44 -2.69
N ILE A 86 -16.03 11.66 -2.17
CA ILE A 86 -16.48 11.76 -0.77
C ILE A 86 -15.33 11.40 0.19
N GLY A 87 -14.53 10.39 -0.15
CA GLY A 87 -13.34 10.02 0.61
C GLY A 87 -12.31 11.14 0.73
N ILE A 88 -11.99 11.79 -0.39
CA ILE A 88 -11.05 12.92 -0.46
C ILE A 88 -11.58 14.11 0.32
N LEU A 89 -12.83 14.52 0.06
CA LEU A 89 -13.44 15.65 0.72
C LEU A 89 -13.57 15.40 2.23
N GLY A 90 -14.11 14.26 2.63
CA GLY A 90 -14.29 13.86 4.02
C GLY A 90 -12.98 13.73 4.78
N GLY A 91 -11.96 13.13 4.16
CA GLY A 91 -10.62 13.02 4.73
C GLY A 91 -9.94 14.37 4.94
N VAL A 92 -9.89 15.21 3.89
CA VAL A 92 -9.25 16.53 3.99
C VAL A 92 -9.98 17.44 4.97
N LEU A 93 -11.31 17.53 4.89
CA LEU A 93 -12.10 18.36 5.80
C LEU A 93 -12.04 17.82 7.23
N GLY A 94 -12.18 16.50 7.40
CA GLY A 94 -12.09 15.82 8.69
C GLY A 94 -10.73 16.02 9.36
N GLY A 95 -9.63 15.85 8.63
CA GLY A 95 -8.27 16.08 9.14
C GLY A 95 -8.03 17.54 9.57
N ARG A 96 -8.52 18.51 8.79
CA ARG A 96 -8.47 19.94 9.15
C ARG A 96 -9.29 20.24 10.40
N LEU A 97 -10.48 19.66 10.50
CA LEU A 97 -11.35 19.83 11.65
C LEU A 97 -10.70 19.24 12.90
N LEU A 98 -10.16 18.03 12.80
CA LEU A 98 -9.46 17.35 13.88
C LEU A 98 -8.25 18.16 14.37
N ALA A 99 -7.45 18.71 13.45
CA ALA A 99 -6.33 19.60 13.80
C ALA A 99 -6.81 20.84 14.55
N ARG A 100 -7.88 21.50 14.07
CA ARG A 100 -8.44 22.69 14.74
C ARG A 100 -9.00 22.37 16.13
N ILE A 101 -9.64 21.22 16.31
CA ILE A 101 -10.15 20.77 17.61
C ILE A 101 -8.98 20.56 18.57
N LEU A 102 -7.95 19.82 18.16
CA LEU A 102 -6.77 19.55 18.99
C LEU A 102 -5.94 20.81 19.29
N ASP A 103 -5.90 21.78 18.38
CA ASP A 103 -5.26 23.07 18.64
C ASP A 103 -6.00 23.86 19.73
N ARG A 104 -7.34 23.78 19.79
CA ARG A 104 -8.16 24.51 20.77
C ARG A 104 -8.29 23.82 22.13
N LEU A 105 -8.14 22.51 22.19
CA LEU A 105 -8.25 21.77 23.44
C LEU A 105 -6.93 21.83 24.22
N PHE A 106 -7.03 22.16 25.51
CA PHE A 106 -5.92 22.07 26.46
C PHE A 106 -6.01 20.74 27.18
N LEU A 107 -5.36 19.73 26.62
CA LEU A 107 -5.36 18.36 27.15
C LEU A 107 -4.02 18.02 27.80
N PRO A 108 -4.00 17.06 28.75
CA PRO A 108 -2.78 16.42 29.20
C PRO A 108 -2.00 15.83 28.02
N MET A 109 -0.67 15.86 28.09
CA MET A 109 0.20 15.52 26.95
C MET A 109 0.03 14.08 26.43
N GLY A 110 -0.39 13.13 27.29
CA GLY A 110 -0.62 11.73 26.89
C GLY A 110 -1.91 11.49 26.09
N THR A 111 -2.83 12.46 26.07
CA THR A 111 -4.17 12.27 25.49
C THR A 111 -4.23 12.54 23.99
N TYR A 112 -3.31 13.36 23.47
CA TYR A 112 -3.32 13.76 22.05
C TYR A 112 -3.21 12.57 21.09
N PRO A 113 -2.28 11.60 21.27
CA PRO A 113 -2.16 10.48 20.34
C PRO A 113 -3.43 9.62 20.27
N ILE A 114 -4.02 9.30 21.43
CA ILE A 114 -5.26 8.53 21.51
C ILE A 114 -6.42 9.27 20.83
N MET A 115 -6.52 10.59 21.04
CA MET A 115 -7.54 11.39 20.37
C MET A 115 -7.36 11.47 18.86
N THR A 116 -6.11 11.51 18.37
CA THR A 116 -5.87 11.48 16.92
C THR A 116 -6.27 10.14 16.31
N LEU A 117 -6.00 9.03 17.00
CA LEU A 117 -6.42 7.70 16.57
C LEU A 117 -7.95 7.57 16.57
N ALA A 118 -8.61 7.98 17.65
CA ALA A 118 -10.07 7.99 17.74
C ALA A 118 -10.70 8.91 16.67
N GLY A 119 -10.13 10.10 16.46
CA GLY A 119 -10.56 11.03 15.41
C GLY A 119 -10.41 10.43 14.01
N ALA A 120 -9.32 9.72 13.73
CA ALA A 120 -9.15 9.00 12.48
C ALA A 120 -10.21 7.91 12.27
N LEU A 121 -10.56 7.15 13.32
CA LEU A 121 -11.64 6.14 13.28
C LEU A 121 -13.02 6.77 13.07
N VAL A 122 -13.30 7.92 13.69
CA VAL A 122 -14.55 8.67 13.48
C VAL A 122 -14.65 9.17 12.04
N ILE A 123 -13.56 9.73 11.49
CA ILE A 123 -13.54 10.18 10.08
C ILE A 123 -13.72 9.00 9.14
N PHE A 124 -12.98 7.90 9.37
CA PHE A 124 -13.12 6.66 8.61
C PHE A 124 -14.58 6.20 8.57
N THR A 125 -15.20 6.07 9.73
CA THR A 125 -16.57 5.54 9.87
C THR A 125 -17.59 6.52 9.29
N GLY A 126 -17.48 7.81 9.64
CA GLY A 126 -18.40 8.85 9.15
C GLY A 126 -18.40 8.98 7.64
N VAL A 127 -17.23 8.90 7.00
CA VAL A 127 -17.13 8.91 5.53
C VAL A 127 -17.71 7.63 4.93
N SER A 128 -17.43 6.48 5.54
CA SER A 128 -17.93 5.18 5.06
C SER A 128 -19.46 5.12 5.07
N LEU A 129 -20.10 5.70 6.09
CA LEU A 129 -21.56 5.78 6.20
C LEU A 129 -22.22 6.63 5.11
N VAL A 130 -21.53 7.66 4.62
CA VAL A 130 -22.00 8.53 3.52
C VAL A 130 -21.70 7.90 2.14
N GLY A 131 -21.08 6.71 2.12
CA GLY A 131 -20.73 6.00 0.89
C GLY A 131 -19.39 6.41 0.30
N GLY A 132 -18.53 7.10 1.06
CA GLY A 132 -17.15 7.38 0.67
C GLY A 132 -16.17 6.28 1.07
N SER A 133 -14.96 6.29 0.49
CA SER A 133 -13.88 5.40 0.94
C SER A 133 -13.31 5.86 2.29
N GLY A 134 -13.67 5.16 3.37
CA GLY A 134 -13.16 5.45 4.72
C GLY A 134 -11.64 5.32 4.84
N PHE A 135 -11.03 4.33 4.18
CA PHE A 135 -9.58 4.13 4.19
C PHE A 135 -8.84 5.31 3.55
N LEU A 136 -9.30 5.74 2.37
CA LEU A 136 -8.76 6.91 1.68
C LEU A 136 -8.95 8.18 2.53
N ALA A 137 -10.11 8.31 3.18
CA ALA A 137 -10.37 9.43 4.07
C ALA A 137 -9.47 9.45 5.30
N ALA A 138 -9.21 8.31 5.94
CA ALA A 138 -8.32 8.22 7.10
C ALA A 138 -6.87 8.62 6.74
N TYR A 139 -6.37 8.14 5.59
CA TYR A 139 -5.06 8.53 5.08
C TYR A 139 -4.97 10.04 4.81
N LEU A 140 -5.92 10.58 4.04
CA LEU A 140 -5.93 12.01 3.71
C LEU A 140 -6.21 12.89 4.92
N ALA A 141 -6.94 12.38 5.93
CA ALA A 141 -7.08 13.02 7.21
C ALA A 141 -5.75 13.14 7.93
N GLY A 142 -4.93 12.07 7.97
CA GLY A 142 -3.58 12.12 8.53
C GLY A 142 -2.67 13.12 7.81
N VAL A 143 -2.66 13.11 6.48
CA VAL A 143 -1.90 14.07 5.66
C VAL A 143 -2.35 15.51 5.92
N SER A 144 -3.66 15.77 5.88
CA SER A 144 -4.19 17.12 6.09
C SER A 144 -4.08 17.58 7.55
N PHE A 145 -4.12 16.65 8.50
CA PHE A 145 -3.90 16.89 9.92
C PHE A 145 -2.47 17.35 10.16
N LYS A 146 -1.48 16.58 9.68
CA LYS A 146 -0.05 16.93 9.77
C LYS A 146 0.26 18.31 9.17
N ALA A 147 -0.38 18.65 8.06
CA ALA A 147 -0.18 19.93 7.39
C ALA A 147 -0.80 21.15 8.10
N LYS A 148 -1.75 20.96 9.03
CA LYS A 148 -2.50 22.06 9.66
C LYS A 148 -2.37 22.14 11.17
N LEU A 149 -1.93 21.08 11.83
CA LEU A 149 -1.67 21.07 13.27
C LEU A 149 -0.55 22.06 13.60
N LYS A 150 -0.77 22.91 14.61
CA LYS A 150 0.25 23.88 15.06
C LYS A 150 1.12 23.36 16.20
N ARG A 151 0.66 22.32 16.89
CA ARG A 151 1.35 21.69 18.03
C ARG A 151 2.45 20.74 17.56
N PRO A 152 3.47 20.46 18.41
CA PRO A 152 4.47 19.43 18.14
C PRO A 152 3.82 18.07 17.89
N ILE A 153 4.11 17.45 16.75
CA ILE A 153 3.47 16.21 16.31
C ILE A 153 4.27 14.95 16.68
N ASP A 154 5.54 15.09 17.07
CA ASP A 154 6.48 13.97 17.20
C ASP A 154 5.93 12.85 18.08
N ARG A 155 5.43 13.18 19.28
CA ARG A 155 4.82 12.18 20.18
C ARG A 155 3.58 11.49 19.60
N ILE A 156 2.81 12.19 18.77
CA ILE A 156 1.64 11.61 18.09
C ILE A 156 2.12 10.63 17.03
N VAL A 157 3.15 11.00 16.26
CA VAL A 157 3.74 10.13 15.24
C VAL A 157 4.36 8.90 15.89
N ASP A 158 5.23 9.07 16.89
CA ASP A 158 5.93 7.97 17.56
C ASP A 158 4.94 6.95 18.16
N PHE A 159 3.87 7.43 18.80
CA PHE A 159 2.85 6.56 19.37
C PHE A 159 2.08 5.81 18.28
N ASN A 160 1.64 6.50 17.22
CA ASN A 160 0.90 5.84 16.13
C ASN A 160 1.80 4.89 15.34
N GLU A 161 3.09 5.18 15.20
CA GLU A 161 4.08 4.29 14.59
C GLU A 161 4.29 3.03 15.43
N ALA A 162 4.47 3.17 16.74
CA ALA A 162 4.54 2.02 17.65
C ALA A 162 3.25 1.18 17.60
N PHE A 163 2.08 1.82 17.56
CA PHE A 163 0.79 1.14 17.42
C PHE A 163 0.64 0.44 16.06
N GLN A 164 1.10 1.06 14.96
CA GLN A 164 1.13 0.46 13.63
C GLN A 164 2.00 -0.80 13.63
N TRP A 165 3.19 -0.76 14.22
CA TRP A 165 4.06 -1.93 14.35
C TRP A 165 3.40 -3.05 15.15
N LEU A 166 2.73 -2.73 16.26
CA LEU A 166 1.97 -3.71 17.04
C LEU A 166 0.88 -4.37 16.18
N CYS A 167 0.06 -3.58 15.50
CA CYS A 167 -0.98 -4.06 14.59
C CYS A 167 -0.39 -4.93 13.47
N GLN A 168 0.77 -4.56 12.93
CA GLN A 168 1.46 -5.31 11.88
C GLN A 168 1.99 -6.65 12.38
N MET A 169 2.55 -6.72 13.60
CA MET A 169 2.97 -7.99 14.21
C MET A 169 1.78 -8.93 14.45
N VAL A 170 0.68 -8.40 14.99
CA VAL A 170 -0.56 -9.16 15.18
C VAL A 170 -1.13 -9.64 13.85
N LEU A 171 -1.12 -8.80 12.81
CA LEU A 171 -1.55 -9.16 11.47
C LEU A 171 -0.71 -10.31 10.91
N PHE A 172 0.62 -10.24 10.95
CA PHE A 172 1.45 -11.33 10.46
C PHE A 172 1.26 -12.63 11.24
N LEU A 173 1.13 -12.55 12.57
CA LEU A 173 0.87 -13.72 13.40
C LEU A 173 -0.47 -14.39 13.04
N THR A 174 -1.54 -13.60 12.94
CA THR A 174 -2.87 -14.11 12.60
C THR A 174 -2.93 -14.68 11.19
N LEU A 175 -2.27 -14.03 10.22
CA LEU A 175 -2.15 -14.55 8.85
C LEU A 175 -1.36 -15.87 8.79
N GLY A 176 -0.27 -15.97 9.55
CA GLY A 176 0.49 -17.21 9.65
C GLY A 176 -0.33 -18.37 10.23
N LEU A 177 -1.21 -18.08 11.20
CA LEU A 177 -2.14 -19.06 11.78
C LEU A 177 -3.30 -19.41 10.85
N LEU A 178 -3.74 -18.49 10.00
CA LEU A 178 -4.84 -18.70 9.04
C LEU A 178 -4.44 -19.61 7.88
N VAL A 179 -3.18 -19.57 7.48
CA VAL A 179 -2.68 -20.27 6.29
C VAL A 179 -2.50 -21.76 6.57
N THR A 180 -3.04 -22.59 5.67
CA THR A 180 -2.83 -24.04 5.68
C THR A 180 -1.80 -24.43 4.62
N PRO A 181 -0.56 -24.83 4.98
CA PRO A 181 0.52 -25.06 4.01
C PRO A 181 0.20 -26.12 2.95
N SER A 182 -0.53 -27.17 3.32
CA SER A 182 -0.91 -28.24 2.39
C SER A 182 -1.85 -27.77 1.27
N ALA A 183 -2.69 -26.77 1.52
CA ALA A 183 -3.58 -26.20 0.52
C ALA A 183 -2.82 -25.33 -0.50
N LEU A 184 -1.73 -24.68 -0.08
CA LEU A 184 -0.93 -23.81 -0.95
C LEU A 184 -0.23 -24.57 -2.08
N LEU A 185 0.11 -25.85 -1.85
CA LEU A 185 0.86 -26.67 -2.82
C LEU A 185 0.09 -26.88 -4.14
N ASN A 186 -1.24 -26.88 -4.09
CA ASN A 186 -2.08 -27.05 -5.28
C ASN A 186 -2.06 -25.81 -6.18
N ASP A 187 -1.96 -24.62 -5.57
CA ASP A 187 -2.06 -23.33 -6.26
C ASP A 187 -0.68 -22.68 -6.52
N ILE A 188 0.41 -23.36 -6.14
CA ILE A 188 1.76 -22.78 -6.14
C ILE A 188 2.26 -22.43 -7.55
N TRP A 189 1.98 -23.28 -8.54
CA TRP A 189 2.46 -23.09 -9.91
C TRP A 189 1.79 -21.88 -10.60
N PRO A 190 0.46 -21.74 -10.59
CA PRO A 190 -0.20 -20.51 -11.05
C PRO A 190 0.31 -19.27 -10.32
N ALA A 191 0.48 -19.34 -8.99
CA ALA A 191 0.91 -18.22 -8.18
C ALA A 191 2.36 -17.77 -8.50
N ILE A 192 3.28 -18.70 -8.73
CA ILE A 192 4.64 -18.40 -9.20
C ILE A 192 4.59 -17.71 -10.56
N GLY A 193 3.78 -18.20 -11.50
CA GLY A 193 3.60 -17.57 -12.80
C GLY A 193 3.10 -16.13 -12.68
N CYS A 194 2.08 -15.89 -11.87
CA CYS A 194 1.57 -14.55 -11.58
C CYS A 194 2.63 -13.67 -10.90
N ALA A 195 3.36 -14.18 -9.90
CA ALA A 195 4.41 -13.45 -9.22
C ALA A 195 5.52 -13.02 -10.18
N ALA A 196 5.96 -13.93 -11.07
CA ALA A 196 6.98 -13.66 -12.06
C ALA A 196 6.54 -12.57 -13.05
N VAL A 197 5.31 -12.67 -13.59
CA VAL A 197 4.76 -11.63 -14.48
C VAL A 197 4.66 -10.28 -13.76
N LEU A 198 4.19 -10.27 -12.52
CA LEU A 198 4.05 -9.04 -11.76
C LEU A 198 5.41 -8.38 -11.46
N MET A 199 6.44 -9.17 -11.14
CA MET A 199 7.77 -8.66 -10.81
C MET A 199 8.59 -8.27 -12.04
N LEU A 200 8.55 -9.08 -13.10
CA LEU A 200 9.45 -8.93 -14.25
C LEU A 200 8.83 -8.12 -15.40
N ILE A 201 7.50 -8.02 -15.46
CA ILE A 201 6.80 -7.35 -16.56
C ILE A 201 5.97 -6.18 -16.03
N ALA A 202 4.99 -6.45 -15.16
CA ALA A 202 4.01 -5.44 -14.76
C ALA A 202 4.67 -4.27 -14.03
N ARG A 203 5.53 -4.56 -13.05
CA ARG A 203 6.20 -3.53 -12.24
C ARG A 203 7.19 -2.70 -13.07
N PRO A 204 8.12 -3.26 -13.86
CA PRO A 204 8.96 -2.47 -14.75
C PRO A 204 8.15 -1.62 -15.72
N LEU A 205 7.13 -2.18 -16.36
CA LEU A 205 6.32 -1.43 -17.32
C LEU A 205 5.59 -0.26 -16.66
N ALA A 206 5.04 -0.46 -15.46
CA ALA A 206 4.41 0.61 -14.68
C ALA A 206 5.40 1.71 -14.28
N VAL A 207 6.59 1.34 -13.81
CA VAL A 207 7.62 2.30 -13.38
C VAL A 207 8.17 3.08 -14.58
N PHE A 208 8.51 2.43 -15.68
CA PHE A 208 9.00 3.10 -16.88
C PHE A 208 7.95 4.01 -17.53
N ALA A 209 6.67 3.62 -17.52
CA ALA A 209 5.59 4.46 -18.02
C ALA A 209 5.32 5.68 -17.12
N SER A 210 5.52 5.55 -15.81
CA SER A 210 5.19 6.60 -14.84
C SER A 210 6.36 7.55 -14.59
N VAL A 211 7.52 6.99 -14.25
CA VAL A 211 8.70 7.70 -13.73
C VAL A 211 9.80 7.83 -14.79
N GLY A 212 9.73 7.07 -15.89
CA GLY A 212 10.74 7.11 -16.96
C GLY A 212 10.97 8.49 -17.56
N TRP A 213 9.98 9.39 -17.51
CA TRP A 213 10.09 10.77 -18.00
C TRP A 213 10.49 11.81 -16.95
N MET A 214 10.63 11.44 -15.67
CA MET A 214 10.91 12.38 -14.57
C MET A 214 12.41 12.64 -14.31
N GLY A 215 13.29 12.25 -15.25
CA GLY A 215 14.73 12.52 -15.16
C GLY A 215 15.53 11.58 -14.26
N PHE A 216 15.00 10.38 -13.96
CA PHE A 216 15.75 9.31 -13.30
C PHE A 216 16.68 8.61 -14.29
N SER A 217 17.87 8.24 -13.83
CA SER A 217 18.80 7.42 -14.61
C SER A 217 18.22 6.03 -14.88
N PHE A 218 18.67 5.37 -15.95
CA PHE A 218 18.23 4.01 -16.27
C PHE A 218 18.44 3.03 -15.10
N ARG A 219 19.53 3.20 -14.34
CA ARG A 219 19.83 2.37 -13.16
C ARG A 219 18.85 2.63 -12.01
N GLU A 220 18.49 3.88 -11.77
CA GLU A 220 17.46 4.24 -10.77
C GLU A 220 16.09 3.69 -11.18
N ASN A 221 15.71 3.76 -12.47
CA ASN A 221 14.45 3.19 -12.95
C ASN A 221 14.39 1.66 -12.82
N VAL A 222 15.48 0.96 -13.14
CA VAL A 222 15.58 -0.49 -12.93
C VAL A 222 15.48 -0.83 -11.45
N PHE A 223 16.12 -0.05 -10.58
CA PHE A 223 16.02 -0.25 -9.13
C PHE A 223 14.60 0.00 -8.62
N LEU A 224 13.95 1.09 -9.00
CA LEU A 224 12.54 1.37 -8.68
C LEU A 224 11.60 0.25 -9.14
N SER A 225 11.89 -0.31 -10.32
CA SER A 225 11.15 -1.46 -10.87
C SER A 225 11.36 -2.73 -10.05
N TRP A 226 12.55 -2.92 -9.46
CA TRP A 226 12.87 -4.09 -8.65
C TRP A 226 12.40 -3.97 -7.20
N VAL A 227 12.43 -2.75 -6.66
CA VAL A 227 11.97 -2.37 -5.32
C VAL A 227 10.44 -2.28 -5.35
N GLY A 228 9.82 -3.46 -5.31
CA GLY A 228 8.37 -3.64 -5.23
C GLY A 228 8.02 -4.71 -4.19
N LEU A 229 8.69 -4.66 -3.04
CA LEU A 229 8.49 -5.62 -1.96
C LEU A 229 7.05 -5.49 -1.45
N ARG A 230 6.30 -6.58 -1.53
CA ARG A 230 4.90 -6.62 -1.10
C ARG A 230 4.83 -6.80 0.41
N GLY A 231 4.08 -5.92 1.08
CA GLY A 231 3.91 -5.94 2.52
C GLY A 231 2.83 -6.92 2.99
N ALA A 232 2.32 -6.69 4.20
CA ALA A 232 1.22 -7.46 4.79
C ALA A 232 -0.17 -7.12 4.19
N VAL A 233 -0.33 -5.89 3.68
CA VAL A 233 -1.61 -5.35 3.21
C VAL A 233 -2.24 -6.20 2.10
N PRO A 234 -1.52 -6.66 1.06
CA PRO A 234 -2.09 -7.54 0.06
C PRO A 234 -2.73 -8.82 0.61
N ILE A 235 -2.14 -9.42 1.64
CA ILE A 235 -2.65 -10.65 2.23
C ILE A 235 -3.97 -10.37 2.96
N LEU A 236 -4.03 -9.28 3.74
CA LEU A 236 -5.26 -8.84 4.39
C LEU A 236 -6.36 -8.56 3.35
N LEU A 237 -5.99 -7.87 2.26
CA LEU A 237 -6.91 -7.53 1.17
C LEU A 237 -7.45 -8.75 0.44
N ALA A 238 -6.71 -9.85 0.39
CA ALA A 238 -7.18 -11.09 -0.21
C ALA A 238 -8.27 -11.79 0.61
N ILE A 239 -8.37 -11.51 1.91
CA ILE A 239 -9.43 -12.06 2.77
C ILE A 239 -10.78 -11.41 2.43
N TYR A 240 -10.80 -10.10 2.14
CA TYR A 240 -12.03 -9.34 1.90
C TYR A 240 -12.95 -9.96 0.83
N PRO A 241 -12.47 -10.30 -0.39
CA PRO A 241 -13.32 -10.95 -1.40
C PRO A 241 -13.67 -12.40 -1.10
N VAL A 242 -12.92 -13.09 -0.24
CA VAL A 242 -13.21 -14.48 0.16
C VAL A 242 -14.37 -14.53 1.16
N ILE A 243 -14.45 -13.55 2.06
CA ILE A 243 -15.56 -13.47 3.03
C ILE A 243 -16.79 -12.75 2.46
N ALA A 244 -16.62 -11.98 1.39
CA ALA A 244 -17.72 -11.35 0.68
C ALA A 244 -18.51 -12.41 -0.10
N PRO A 245 -19.86 -12.30 -0.17
CA PRO A 245 -20.65 -13.18 -1.02
C PRO A 245 -20.23 -13.00 -2.49
N GLY A 246 -19.71 -14.06 -3.10
CA GLY A 246 -19.16 -13.98 -4.45
C GLY A 246 -18.57 -15.29 -4.95
N PRO A 247 -18.10 -15.33 -6.22
CA PRO A 247 -17.50 -16.53 -6.82
C PRO A 247 -16.05 -16.77 -6.37
N ILE A 248 -15.49 -15.90 -5.52
CA ILE A 248 -14.11 -15.98 -5.07
C ILE A 248 -13.98 -17.03 -3.97
N SER A 249 -13.11 -18.00 -4.20
CA SER A 249 -12.81 -19.07 -3.26
C SER A 249 -11.54 -18.79 -2.47
N VAL A 250 -11.27 -19.62 -1.46
CA VAL A 250 -10.02 -19.60 -0.66
C VAL A 250 -8.77 -19.73 -1.54
N GLY A 251 -8.87 -20.32 -2.74
CA GLY A 251 -7.76 -20.38 -3.70
C GLY A 251 -7.23 -19.00 -4.11
N PHE A 252 -8.08 -17.96 -4.14
CA PHE A 252 -7.63 -16.59 -4.40
C PHE A 252 -6.69 -16.08 -3.30
N PHE A 253 -7.04 -16.34 -2.03
CA PHE A 253 -6.20 -16.02 -0.90
C PHE A 253 -4.87 -16.76 -0.96
N ASN A 254 -4.88 -18.06 -1.27
CA ASN A 254 -3.68 -18.87 -1.43
C ASN A 254 -2.72 -18.28 -2.47
N VAL A 255 -3.25 -17.91 -3.64
CA VAL A 255 -2.46 -17.32 -4.73
C VAL A 255 -1.82 -15.99 -4.29
N VAL A 256 -2.60 -15.08 -3.68
CA VAL A 256 -2.07 -13.80 -3.18
C VAL A 256 -0.99 -14.03 -2.11
N PHE A 257 -1.25 -14.96 -1.18
CA PHE A 257 -0.30 -15.31 -0.13
C PHE A 257 1.03 -15.78 -0.73
N VAL A 258 1.00 -16.74 -1.67
CA VAL A 258 2.21 -17.23 -2.34
C VAL A 258 2.94 -16.12 -3.09
N ILE A 259 2.22 -15.23 -3.80
CA ILE A 259 2.86 -14.09 -4.49
C ILE A 259 3.60 -13.18 -3.50
N VAL A 260 3.00 -12.89 -2.34
CA VAL A 260 3.61 -12.06 -1.30
C VAL A 260 4.80 -12.78 -0.66
N THR A 261 4.69 -14.07 -0.33
CA THR A 261 5.79 -14.86 0.22
C THR A 261 6.99 -14.91 -0.74
N ILE A 262 6.75 -15.15 -2.03
CA ILE A 262 7.79 -15.13 -3.07
C ILE A 262 8.41 -13.74 -3.17
N SER A 263 7.61 -12.68 -3.16
CA SER A 263 8.07 -11.29 -3.18
C SER A 263 8.98 -10.97 -1.99
N LEU A 264 8.51 -11.27 -0.77
CA LEU A 264 9.28 -11.05 0.45
C LEU A 264 10.58 -11.85 0.47
N THR A 265 10.56 -13.10 0.01
CA THR A 265 11.75 -13.97 0.04
C THR A 265 12.76 -13.56 -1.04
N ILE A 266 12.33 -13.48 -2.31
CA ILE A 266 13.22 -13.20 -3.44
C ILE A 266 13.65 -11.73 -3.42
N GLN A 267 12.70 -10.79 -3.38
CA GLN A 267 13.06 -9.37 -3.39
C GLN A 267 13.75 -8.98 -2.07
N GLY A 268 13.27 -9.46 -0.92
CA GLY A 268 13.91 -9.21 0.38
C GLY A 268 15.40 -9.54 0.40
N TRP A 269 15.80 -10.70 -0.15
CA TRP A 269 17.21 -11.08 -0.23
C TRP A 269 17.99 -10.39 -1.36
N THR A 270 17.33 -10.03 -2.47
CA THR A 270 18.01 -9.47 -3.66
C THR A 270 18.10 -7.95 -3.66
N ILE A 271 17.31 -7.23 -2.86
CA ILE A 271 17.30 -5.75 -2.81
C ILE A 271 18.69 -5.17 -2.57
N ALA A 272 19.41 -5.66 -1.56
CA ALA A 272 20.74 -5.14 -1.22
C ALA A 272 21.81 -5.48 -2.29
N PRO A 273 21.91 -6.73 -2.77
CA PRO A 273 22.78 -7.05 -3.93
C PRO A 273 22.47 -6.21 -5.17
N THR A 274 21.20 -6.03 -5.52
CA THR A 274 20.79 -5.26 -6.70
C THR A 274 21.17 -3.78 -6.56
N ALA A 275 21.01 -3.19 -5.37
CA ALA A 275 21.46 -1.83 -5.09
C ALA A 275 22.98 -1.65 -5.28
N ARG A 276 23.78 -2.65 -4.86
CA ARG A 276 25.25 -2.66 -5.07
C ARG A 276 25.61 -2.83 -6.54
N LEU A 277 24.96 -3.76 -7.23
CA LEU A 277 25.19 -4.03 -8.66
C LEU A 277 24.90 -2.79 -9.52
N LEU A 278 23.84 -2.06 -9.20
CA LEU A 278 23.45 -0.83 -9.89
C LEU A 278 24.29 0.40 -9.47
N ARG A 279 25.26 0.23 -8.55
CA ARG A 279 26.16 1.28 -8.06
C ARG A 279 25.42 2.51 -7.53
N LEU A 280 24.31 2.31 -6.81
CA LEU A 280 23.52 3.40 -6.22
C LEU A 280 24.07 3.89 -4.87
N GLY A 281 25.31 3.50 -4.52
CA GLY A 281 26.01 3.92 -3.31
C GLY A 281 26.98 5.09 -3.51
N PRO A 282 27.65 5.56 -2.44
CA PRO A 282 28.44 6.80 -2.42
C PRO A 282 29.57 6.88 -3.45
N GLU A 283 30.08 5.76 -3.97
CA GLU A 283 31.13 5.73 -5.01
C GLU A 283 30.71 6.36 -6.34
N ALA A 284 29.40 6.56 -6.59
CA ALA A 284 28.92 7.31 -7.75
C ALA A 284 29.11 8.84 -7.59
N GLN A 285 29.20 9.37 -6.37
CA GLN A 285 29.37 10.81 -6.13
C GLN A 285 30.79 11.29 -6.43
N THR A 286 31.80 10.44 -6.25
CA THR A 286 33.19 10.85 -6.51
C THR A 286 33.48 11.02 -8.00
N LYS A 287 32.73 10.35 -8.89
CA LYS A 287 32.94 10.41 -10.34
C LYS A 287 32.15 11.51 -11.06
N GLU A 288 30.94 11.85 -10.63
CA GLU A 288 30.17 12.95 -11.27
C GLU A 288 30.71 14.34 -10.92
N ILE A 289 31.40 14.50 -9.78
CA ILE A 289 31.99 15.80 -9.38
C ILE A 289 33.37 16.01 -10.01
N THR A 290 34.03 14.97 -10.53
CA THR A 290 35.32 15.10 -11.22
C THR A 290 35.21 15.28 -12.73
N ASP A 291 34.03 15.07 -13.32
CA ASP A 291 33.78 15.21 -14.76
C ASP A 291 32.95 16.48 -15.13
N THR A 292 32.84 17.46 -14.21
CA THR A 292 32.33 18.83 -14.47
C THR A 292 33.40 19.86 -14.18
#